data_AF-A0A1J6WX73-F1
#
_entry.id   AF-A0A1J6WX73-F1
#
_cell.length_a   1.000
_cell.length_b   1.000
_cell.length_c   1.000
_cell.angle_alpha   90.00
_cell.angle_beta   90.00
_cell.angle_gamma   90.00
#
_symmetry.space_group_name_H-M   'P 1'
#
loop_
_entity.id
_entity.type
_entity.pdbx_description
1 polymer ?
#
loop_
_entity_poly.entity_id
_entity_poly.type
_entity_poly.pdbx_seq_one_letter_code
_entity_poly.pdbx_strand_id
1 'polypeptide(L)'
;MNYYVNAGFTIVLLIVLTMGAFAIDCIGKVLQKSIKPKYLKSTIIFMLLLLMASGSFALSRLGDWRFIDTIFVTSLCFFGLGWVTNITNRASRNAAGTTAKYITNNAYKHEYEAAGTYGMSLYLLASLIFLAGSWSVAFAAAFL
;
A
#
# COMPACT_ATOMS: atom_id res chain seq x y z
N MET A 1 -1.85 -14.59 26.94
CA MET A 1 -1.49 -13.14 26.92
C MET A 1 -2.79 -12.36 26.70
N ASN A 2 -3.06 -11.30 27.47
CA ASN A 2 -4.39 -10.67 27.55
C ASN A 2 -4.91 -10.26 26.16
N TYR A 3 -6.14 -10.65 25.82
CA TYR A 3 -6.82 -10.33 24.55
C TYR A 3 -6.68 -8.85 24.15
N TYR A 4 -6.80 -7.95 25.13
CA TYR A 4 -6.63 -6.50 24.97
C TYR A 4 -5.21 -6.08 24.54
N VAL A 5 -4.17 -6.79 25.00
CA VAL A 5 -2.78 -6.55 24.62
C VAL A 5 -2.54 -6.98 23.17
N ASN A 6 -3.07 -8.13 22.76
CA ASN A 6 -2.96 -8.59 21.37
C ASN A 6 -3.75 -7.70 20.40
N ALA A 7 -4.94 -7.25 20.81
CA ALA A 7 -5.72 -6.28 20.03
C ALA A 7 -5.00 -4.93 19.92
N GLY A 8 -4.47 -4.40 21.01
CA GLY A 8 -3.67 -3.16 21.01
C GLY A 8 -2.44 -3.25 20.12
N PHE A 9 -1.70 -4.36 20.20
CA PHE A 9 -0.54 -4.59 19.34
C PHE A 9 -0.92 -4.72 17.86
N THR A 10 -2.04 -5.37 17.55
CA THR A 10 -2.57 -5.48 16.18
C THR A 10 -2.91 -4.10 15.59
N ILE A 11 -3.53 -3.23 16.38
CA ILE A 11 -3.84 -1.85 15.96
C ILE A 11 -2.55 -1.07 15.70
N VAL A 12 -1.57 -1.16 16.61
CA VAL A 12 -0.25 -0.51 16.43
C VAL A 12 0.44 -1.03 15.17
N LEU A 13 0.40 -2.34 14.93
CA LEU A 13 0.98 -2.95 13.74
C LEU A 13 0.31 -2.44 12.46
N LEU A 14 -1.02 -2.36 12.43
CA LEU A 14 -1.76 -1.82 11.29
C LEU A 14 -1.40 -0.36 11.03
N ILE A 15 -1.25 0.47 12.08
CA ILE A 15 -0.82 1.87 11.98
C ILE A 15 0.59 1.96 11.39
N VAL A 16 1.54 1.13 11.86
CA VAL A 16 2.91 1.08 11.33
C VAL A 16 2.92 0.67 9.85
N LEU A 17 2.11 -0.33 9.48
CA LEU A 17 1.98 -0.78 8.09
C LEU A 17 1.37 0.31 7.19
N THR A 18 0.42 1.10 7.71
CA THR A 18 -0.15 2.25 6.98
C THR A 18 0.85 3.38 6.84
N MET A 19 1.59 3.73 7.90
CA MET A 19 2.67 4.73 7.82
C MET A 19 3.75 4.31 6.83
N GLY A 20 4.08 3.02 6.78
CA GLY A 20 4.95 2.45 5.76
C GLY A 20 4.46 2.74 4.34
N ALA A 21 3.15 2.69 4.10
CA ALA A 21 2.55 3.02 2.81
C ALA A 21 2.70 4.50 2.42
N PHE A 22 2.57 5.43 3.38
CA PHE A 22 2.83 6.85 3.13
C PHE A 22 4.32 7.15 2.92
N ALA A 23 5.19 6.40 3.57
CA ALA A 23 6.64 6.53 3.41
C ALA A 23 7.16 6.03 2.06
N ILE A 24 6.36 5.30 1.25
CA ILE A 24 6.79 4.73 -0.04
C ILE A 24 7.29 5.81 -1.00
N ASP A 25 6.65 6.97 -1.06
CA ASP A 25 7.08 8.06 -1.93
C ASP A 25 8.43 8.64 -1.48
N CYS A 26 8.71 8.62 -0.17
CA CYS A 26 9.99 9.05 0.39
C CYS A 26 11.09 7.99 0.18
N ILE A 27 10.77 6.72 0.45
CA ILE A 27 11.63 5.56 0.22
C ILE A 27 11.99 5.47 -1.26
N GLY A 28 11.05 5.71 -2.17
CA GLY A 28 11.28 5.72 -3.61
C GLY A 28 12.30 6.77 -4.04
N LYS A 29 12.24 7.99 -3.47
CA LYS A 29 13.22 9.06 -3.73
C LYS A 29 14.62 8.71 -3.20
N VAL A 30 14.70 8.03 -2.07
CA VAL A 30 15.97 7.55 -1.50
C VAL A 30 16.54 6.40 -2.34
N LEU A 31 15.74 5.40 -2.68
CA LEU A 31 16.14 4.26 -3.51
C LEU A 31 16.55 4.68 -4.92
N GLN A 32 15.97 5.75 -5.47
CA GLN A 32 16.33 6.28 -6.79
C GLN A 32 17.79 6.76 -6.85
N LYS A 33 18.41 7.11 -5.71
CA LYS A 33 19.84 7.45 -5.64
C LYS A 33 20.76 6.22 -5.76
N SER A 34 20.26 5.03 -5.44
CA SER A 34 21.07 3.80 -5.36
C SER A 34 20.75 2.78 -6.45
N ILE A 35 19.55 2.84 -7.06
CA ILE A 35 19.05 1.83 -7.99
C ILE A 35 18.75 2.47 -9.35
N LYS A 36 19.11 1.77 -10.44
CA LYS A 36 18.78 2.20 -11.80
C LYS A 36 17.26 2.33 -11.96
N PRO A 37 16.76 3.39 -12.63
CA PRO A 37 15.33 3.69 -12.71
C PRO A 37 14.49 2.57 -13.33
N LYS A 38 15.10 1.72 -14.18
CA LYS A 38 14.45 0.54 -14.78
C LYS A 38 13.98 -0.49 -13.74
N TYR A 39 14.70 -0.68 -12.64
CA TYR A 39 14.39 -1.70 -11.62
C TYR A 39 13.65 -1.13 -10.40
N LEU A 40 13.69 0.19 -10.22
CA LEU A 40 13.15 0.88 -9.05
C LEU A 40 11.70 0.50 -8.72
N LYS A 41 10.81 0.50 -9.72
CA LYS A 41 9.40 0.16 -9.53
C LYS A 41 9.20 -1.29 -9.07
N SER A 42 9.93 -2.22 -9.68
CA SER A 42 9.87 -3.64 -9.32
C SER A 42 10.40 -3.89 -7.90
N THR A 43 11.51 -3.26 -7.54
CA THR A 43 12.08 -3.36 -6.19
C THR A 43 11.11 -2.83 -5.13
N ILE A 44 10.45 -1.70 -5.39
CA ILE A 44 9.45 -1.15 -4.47
C ILE A 44 8.28 -2.12 -4.29
N ILE A 45 7.73 -2.69 -5.38
CA ILE A 45 6.65 -3.67 -5.29
C ILE A 45 7.08 -4.89 -4.47
N PHE A 46 8.29 -5.40 -4.69
CA PHE A 46 8.80 -6.56 -3.96
C PHE A 46 8.97 -6.27 -2.46
N MET A 47 9.52 -5.11 -2.09
CA MET A 47 9.59 -4.68 -0.69
C MET A 47 8.21 -4.60 -0.04
N LEU A 48 7.20 -4.11 -0.77
CA LEU A 48 5.84 -3.99 -0.26
C LEU A 48 5.17 -5.35 -0.06
N LEU A 49 5.37 -6.29 -0.98
CA LEU A 49 4.89 -7.66 -0.81
C LEU A 49 5.52 -8.33 0.41
N LEU A 50 6.84 -8.16 0.62
CA LEU A 50 7.52 -8.64 1.82
C LEU A 50 6.97 -8.00 3.10
N LEU A 51 6.68 -6.70 3.07
CA LEU A 51 6.09 -6.00 4.21
C LEU A 51 4.67 -6.53 4.53
N MET A 52 3.83 -6.73 3.51
CA MET A 52 2.49 -7.29 3.69
C MET A 52 2.52 -8.74 4.20
N ALA A 53 3.43 -9.56 3.68
CA ALA A 53 3.61 -10.94 4.11
C ALA A 53 4.12 -11.03 5.55
N SER A 54 5.15 -10.25 5.90
CA SER A 54 5.71 -10.20 7.26
C SER A 54 4.70 -9.63 8.27
N GLY A 55 3.95 -8.60 7.89
CA GLY A 55 2.83 -8.07 8.69
C GLY A 55 1.76 -9.13 8.95
N SER A 56 1.36 -9.88 7.91
CA SER A 56 0.38 -10.97 8.05
C SER A 56 0.90 -12.11 8.93
N PHE A 57 2.19 -12.42 8.84
CA PHE A 57 2.82 -13.44 9.68
C PHE A 57 2.89 -13.02 11.16
N ALA A 58 3.21 -11.76 11.42
CA ALA A 58 3.18 -11.21 12.77
C ALA A 58 1.75 -11.29 13.35
N LEU A 59 0.73 -10.95 12.55
CA LEU A 59 -0.68 -11.05 12.96
C LEU A 59 -1.09 -12.49 13.25
N SER A 60 -0.70 -13.46 12.43
CA SER A 60 -1.08 -14.86 12.64
C SER A 60 -0.51 -15.40 13.95
N ARG A 61 0.70 -14.97 14.33
CA ARG A 61 1.35 -15.36 15.59
C ARG A 61 0.70 -14.73 16.83
N LEU A 62 0.03 -13.60 16.69
CA LEU A 62 -0.65 -12.92 17.80
C LEU A 62 -2.07 -13.42 18.02
N GLY A 63 -2.76 -13.77 16.93
CA GLY A 63 -4.15 -14.24 17.00
C GLY A 63 -4.29 -15.73 17.30
N ASP A 64 -3.20 -16.51 17.29
CA ASP A 64 -3.24 -17.99 17.15
C ASP A 64 -4.08 -18.45 15.95
N TRP A 65 -4.15 -17.61 14.91
CA TRP A 65 -4.85 -17.93 13.68
C TRP A 65 -3.93 -18.70 12.74
N ARG A 66 -4.51 -19.58 11.92
CA ARG A 66 -3.73 -20.19 10.84
C ARG A 66 -3.23 -19.07 9.93
N PHE A 67 -1.98 -19.20 9.48
CA PHE A 67 -1.36 -18.20 8.62
C PHE A 67 -2.13 -17.97 7.32
N ILE A 68 -2.71 -19.04 6.76
CA ILE A 68 -3.54 -18.97 5.53
C ILE A 68 -4.78 -18.10 5.77
N ASP A 69 -5.53 -18.36 6.85
CA ASP A 69 -6.73 -17.59 7.20
C ASP A 69 -6.38 -16.13 7.48
N THR A 70 -5.23 -15.89 8.11
CA THR A 70 -4.75 -14.53 8.39
C THR A 70 -4.42 -13.77 7.12
N ILE A 71 -3.63 -14.35 6.21
CA ILE A 71 -3.27 -13.70 4.94
C ILE A 71 -4.51 -13.46 4.07
N PHE A 72 -5.47 -14.38 4.08
CA PHE A 72 -6.73 -14.21 3.38
C PHE A 72 -7.48 -12.95 3.86
N VAL A 73 -7.64 -12.77 5.17
CA VAL A 73 -8.33 -11.61 5.74
C VAL A 73 -7.51 -10.32 5.61
N THR A 74 -6.22 -10.36 5.93
CA THR A 74 -5.36 -9.15 5.89
C THR A 74 -5.17 -8.62 4.48
N SER A 75 -5.24 -9.48 3.46
CA SER A 75 -5.17 -9.06 2.06
C SER A 75 -6.29 -8.09 1.67
N LEU A 76 -7.52 -8.31 2.16
CA LEU A 76 -8.64 -7.39 1.97
C LEU A 76 -8.38 -6.06 2.68
N CYS A 77 -7.82 -6.10 3.90
CA CYS A 77 -7.48 -4.90 4.64
C CYS A 77 -6.41 -4.08 3.91
N PHE A 78 -5.33 -4.70 3.43
CA PHE A 78 -4.28 -4.01 2.67
C PHE A 78 -4.80 -3.44 1.36
N PHE A 79 -5.68 -4.17 0.66
CA PHE A 79 -6.32 -3.67 -0.54
C PHE A 79 -7.20 -2.45 -0.27
N GLY A 80 -8.05 -2.50 0.77
CA GLY A 80 -8.88 -1.37 1.20
C GLY A 80 -8.05 -0.15 1.56
N LEU A 81 -6.97 -0.33 2.33
CA LEU A 81 -6.01 0.73 2.65
C LEU A 81 -5.36 1.30 1.38
N GLY A 82 -4.98 0.44 0.44
CA GLY A 82 -4.35 0.87 -0.80
C GLY A 82 -5.29 1.65 -1.70
N TRP A 83 -6.57 1.27 -1.70
CA TRP A 83 -7.63 1.98 -2.41
C TRP A 83 -7.83 3.39 -1.82
N VAL A 84 -8.06 3.49 -0.51
CA VAL A 84 -8.28 4.76 0.18
C VAL A 84 -7.07 5.68 0.00
N THR A 85 -5.86 5.15 0.20
CA THR A 85 -4.62 5.92 0.03
C THR A 85 -4.46 6.46 -1.40
N ASN A 86 -4.80 5.65 -2.41
CA ASN A 86 -4.74 6.08 -3.81
C ASN A 86 -5.76 7.20 -4.11
N ILE A 87 -6.98 7.12 -3.57
CA ILE A 87 -7.98 8.19 -3.70
C ILE A 87 -7.48 9.46 -3.00
N THR A 88 -7.03 9.36 -1.76
CA THR A 88 -6.58 10.51 -0.96
C THR A 88 -5.39 11.22 -1.62
N ASN A 89 -4.42 10.46 -2.15
CA ASN A 89 -3.26 11.03 -2.85
C ASN A 89 -3.69 11.75 -4.14
N ARG A 90 -4.67 11.22 -4.88
CA ARG A 90 -5.21 11.89 -6.06
C ARG A 90 -5.94 13.17 -5.69
N ALA A 91 -6.78 13.13 -4.65
CA ALA A 91 -7.50 14.30 -4.16
C ALA A 91 -6.53 15.41 -3.70
N SER A 92 -5.48 15.07 -2.96
CA SER A 92 -4.45 16.01 -2.50
C SER A 92 -3.69 16.66 -3.68
N ARG A 93 -3.28 15.88 -4.69
CA ARG A 93 -2.61 16.43 -5.88
C ARG A 93 -3.53 17.37 -6.67
N ASN A 94 -4.80 17.02 -6.82
CA ASN A 94 -5.78 17.86 -7.51
C ASN A 94 -6.03 19.18 -6.76
N ALA A 95 -6.09 19.13 -5.43
CA ALA A 95 -6.19 20.32 -4.58
C ALA A 95 -4.96 21.23 -4.74
N ALA A 96 -3.75 20.65 -4.65
CA ALA A 96 -2.49 21.38 -4.81
C ALA A 96 -2.36 22.04 -6.20
N GLY A 97 -2.73 21.32 -7.26
CA GLY A 97 -2.75 21.86 -8.62
C GLY A 97 -3.74 23.00 -8.79
N THR A 98 -4.91 22.89 -8.16
CA THR A 98 -5.93 23.96 -8.16
C THR A 98 -5.42 25.21 -7.44
N THR A 99 -4.82 25.08 -6.25
CA THR A 99 -4.21 26.22 -5.54
C THR A 99 -3.07 26.86 -6.33
N ALA A 100 -2.21 26.07 -6.99
CA ALA A 100 -1.13 26.61 -7.81
C ALA A 100 -1.66 27.43 -9.00
N LYS A 101 -2.76 26.99 -9.63
CA LYS A 101 -3.43 27.72 -10.71
C LYS A 101 -4.01 29.06 -10.25
N TYR A 102 -4.61 29.10 -9.05
CA TYR A 102 -5.09 30.34 -8.44
C TYR A 102 -3.96 31.33 -8.15
N ILE A 103 -2.87 30.88 -7.51
CA ILE A 103 -1.74 31.73 -7.11
C ILE A 103 -1.00 32.31 -8.33
N THR A 104 -0.92 31.54 -9.41
CA THR A 104 -0.21 31.94 -10.64
C THR A 104 -1.11 32.65 -11.65
N ASN A 105 -2.33 33.04 -11.26
CA ASN A 105 -3.27 33.76 -12.11
C ASN A 105 -3.50 33.07 -13.48
N ASN A 106 -3.77 31.75 -13.44
CA ASN A 106 -3.92 30.88 -14.62
C ASN A 106 -2.68 30.75 -15.52
N ALA A 107 -1.53 31.32 -15.17
CA ALA A 107 -0.28 31.14 -15.92
C ALA A 107 0.34 29.75 -15.68
N TYR A 108 0.01 29.08 -14.57
CA TYR A 108 0.40 27.69 -14.33
C TYR A 108 -0.38 26.76 -15.26
N LYS A 109 0.21 26.54 -16.43
CA LYS A 109 -0.05 25.38 -17.26
C LYS A 109 0.63 24.16 -16.61
N HIS A 110 0.21 23.76 -15.41
CA HIS A 110 0.21 22.32 -15.24
C HIS A 110 -0.81 21.85 -16.25
N GLU A 111 -0.36 21.02 -17.18
CA GLU A 111 -1.25 20.28 -18.04
C GLU A 111 -2.38 19.77 -17.14
N TYR A 112 -3.61 20.25 -17.36
CA TYR A 112 -4.76 19.38 -17.21
C TYR A 112 -4.65 18.27 -18.28
N GLU A 113 -3.49 17.59 -18.40
CA GLU A 113 -3.55 16.16 -18.54
C GLU A 113 -4.31 15.77 -17.29
N ALA A 114 -5.60 15.51 -17.45
CA ALA A 114 -6.57 15.34 -16.37
C ALA A 114 -6.20 14.19 -15.44
N ALA A 115 -5.10 14.28 -14.68
CA ALA A 115 -4.40 13.15 -14.08
C ALA A 115 -4.50 11.86 -14.92
N GLY A 116 -4.49 12.02 -16.26
CA GLY A 116 -4.78 10.97 -17.24
C GLY A 116 -3.56 10.08 -17.47
N THR A 117 -2.40 10.52 -16.98
CA THR A 117 -1.14 9.82 -17.14
C THR A 117 -0.97 8.84 -15.99
N TYR A 118 -1.64 7.69 -16.16
CA TYR A 118 -1.12 6.37 -15.83
C TYR A 118 -0.37 6.26 -14.49
N GLY A 119 -1.08 5.86 -13.44
CA GLY A 119 -0.42 5.38 -12.23
C GLY A 119 -1.40 4.93 -11.18
N MET A 120 -1.80 3.67 -11.22
CA MET A 120 -2.16 2.97 -10.00
C MET A 120 -0.98 3.16 -9.02
N SER A 121 -1.22 3.58 -7.78
CA SER A 121 -0.11 3.73 -6.82
C SER A 121 0.62 2.38 -6.69
N LEU A 122 1.95 2.41 -6.54
CA LEU A 122 2.74 1.17 -6.41
C LEU A 122 2.25 0.32 -5.23
N TYR A 123 1.73 0.97 -4.19
CA TYR A 123 1.08 0.31 -3.06
C TYR A 123 -0.23 -0.37 -3.44
N LEU A 124 -1.11 0.31 -4.18
CA LEU A 124 -2.37 -0.28 -4.65
C LEU A 124 -2.08 -1.48 -5.56
N LEU A 125 -1.10 -1.38 -6.45
CA LEU A 125 -0.68 -2.48 -7.31
C LEU A 125 -0.13 -3.67 -6.49
N ALA A 126 0.76 -3.41 -5.53
CA ALA A 126 1.29 -4.45 -4.65
C ALA A 126 0.19 -5.10 -3.81
N SER A 127 -0.77 -4.32 -3.29
CA SER A 127 -1.90 -4.84 -2.51
C SER A 127 -2.83 -5.71 -3.34
N LEU A 128 -3.00 -5.40 -4.63
CA LEU A 128 -3.82 -6.17 -5.58
C LEU A 128 -3.14 -7.50 -5.94
N ILE A 129 -1.81 -7.48 -6.15
CA ILE A 129 -1.01 -8.71 -6.33
C ILE A 129 -1.10 -9.58 -5.07
N PHE A 130 -0.97 -8.98 -3.89
CA PHE A 130 -1.06 -9.69 -2.62
C PHE A 130 -2.46 -10.30 -2.42
N LEU A 131 -3.53 -9.56 -2.74
CA LEU A 131 -4.91 -10.04 -2.73
C LEU A 131 -5.11 -11.23 -3.66
N ALA A 132 -4.74 -11.11 -4.93
CA ALA A 132 -4.90 -12.19 -5.90
C ALA A 132 -4.09 -13.44 -5.49
N GLY A 133 -2.85 -13.25 -5.03
CA GLY A 133 -1.98 -14.35 -4.59
C GLY A 133 -2.50 -15.05 -3.35
N SER A 134 -2.87 -14.29 -2.32
CA SER A 134 -3.41 -14.83 -1.06
C SER A 134 -4.71 -15.60 -1.25
N TRP A 135 -5.62 -15.05 -2.06
CA TRP A 135 -6.88 -15.72 -2.40
C TRP A 135 -6.64 -16.99 -3.21
N SER A 136 -5.75 -16.95 -4.20
CA SER A 136 -5.41 -18.13 -5.00
C SER A 136 -4.85 -19.27 -4.13
N VAL A 137 -3.97 -18.94 -3.17
CA VAL A 137 -3.41 -19.93 -2.24
C VAL A 137 -4.47 -20.47 -1.28
N ALA A 138 -5.35 -19.61 -0.76
CA ALA A 138 -6.45 -20.03 0.12
C ALA A 138 -7.44 -20.94 -0.61
N PHE A 139 -7.81 -20.60 -1.86
CA PHE A 139 -8.63 -21.45 -2.71
C PHE A 139 -7.95 -22.79 -2.99
N ALA A 140 -6.68 -22.78 -3.39
CA ALA A 140 -5.94 -24.01 -3.62
C ALA A 140 -5.93 -24.91 -2.37
N ALA A 141 -5.69 -24.34 -1.18
CA ALA A 141 -5.66 -25.09 0.08
C ALA A 141 -7.04 -25.57 0.57
N ALA A 142 -8.14 -24.98 0.08
CA ALA A 142 -9.49 -25.40 0.44
C ALA A 142 -10.04 -26.53 -0.46
N PHE A 143 -9.52 -26.64 -1.69
CA PHE A 143 -9.98 -27.60 -2.70
C PHE A 143 -8.96 -28.71 -3.02
N LEU A 144 -7.75 -28.66 -2.45
CA LEU A 144 -6.79 -29.77 -2.34
C LEU A 144 -6.95 -30.46 -0.99
#